data_AF-A0A5E4MFN3-F1
#
_entry.id   AF-A0A5E4MFN3-F1
#
_cell.length_a   1.000
_cell.length_b   1.000
_cell.length_c   1.000
_cell.angle_alpha   90.00
_cell.angle_beta   90.00
_cell.angle_gamma   90.00
#
_symmetry.space_group_name_H-M   'P 1'
#
loop_
_entity.id
_entity.type
_entity.pdbx_description
1 polymer ?
#
loop_
_entity_poly.entity_id
_entity_poly.type
_entity_poly.pdbx_seq_one_letter_code
_entity_poly.pdbx_strand_id
1 'polypeptide(L)'
;MAFVKFTSCISEIRYMERDNVRKKFLGCNRTFPENISLKSFCLTVTELKEWHTGQYISEQLENILSDWEINQEKIVSVVTDNGANVVSAVNKTFGKH
;
A
#
# COMPACT_ATOMS: atom_id res chain seq x y z
N MET A 1 -9.78 -22.89 -15.15
CA MET A 1 -9.46 -22.45 -13.78
C MET A 1 -8.29 -21.48 -13.86
N ALA A 2 -8.55 -20.19 -14.08
CA ALA A 2 -7.49 -19.19 -14.24
C ALA A 2 -7.19 -18.55 -12.89
N PHE A 3 -6.17 -19.05 -12.20
CA PHE A 3 -5.63 -18.40 -11.01
C PHE A 3 -4.86 -17.16 -11.44
N VAL A 4 -5.54 -16.02 -11.57
CA VAL A 4 -4.86 -14.72 -11.65
C VAL A 4 -4.43 -14.36 -10.22
N LYS A 5 -3.26 -14.87 -9.82
CA LYS A 5 -2.50 -14.31 -8.71
C LYS A 5 -1.93 -12.94 -9.14
N PHE A 6 -1.33 -12.20 -8.23
CA PHE A 6 -0.55 -10.98 -8.48
C PHE A 6 -1.38 -9.69 -8.45
N THR A 7 -1.40 -9.09 -7.25
CA THR A 7 -1.54 -7.65 -7.07
C THR A 7 -0.28 -7.19 -6.34
N SER A 8 0.52 -6.30 -6.93
CA SER A 8 1.53 -5.58 -6.16
C SER A 8 0.91 -4.32 -5.57
N CYS A 9 0.85 -4.18 -4.24
CA CYS A 9 0.58 -2.86 -3.65
C CYS A 9 1.91 -2.10 -3.58
N ILE A 10 2.01 -0.98 -4.28
CA ILE A 10 3.04 0.01 -3.99
C ILE A 10 2.44 0.98 -3.00
N SER A 11 2.90 0.96 -1.75
CA SER A 11 2.61 2.03 -0.81
C SER A 11 3.65 3.13 -0.97
N GLU A 12 3.34 4.21 -1.69
CA GLU A 12 4.17 5.41 -1.71
C GLU A 12 3.65 6.36 -0.63
N ILE A 13 4.44 6.57 0.44
CA ILE A 13 4.16 7.66 1.39
C ILE A 13 4.80 8.92 0.83
N ARG A 14 4.01 9.76 0.17
CA ARG A 14 4.48 11.04 -0.35
C ARG A 14 4.22 12.15 0.66
N TYR A 15 5.27 12.90 0.98
CA TYR A 15 5.17 14.13 1.76
C TYR A 15 4.65 15.24 0.85
N MET A 16 3.52 15.86 1.21
CA MET A 16 2.99 17.02 0.49
C MET A 16 2.86 18.18 1.48
N GLU A 17 3.70 19.19 1.31
CA GLU A 17 3.68 20.42 2.11
C GLU A 17 2.91 21.50 1.33
N ARG A 18 1.68 21.78 1.75
CA ARG A 18 0.95 23.00 1.41
C ARG A 18 0.51 23.67 2.71
N ASP A 19 0.83 24.95 2.84
CA ASP A 19 0.27 25.87 3.84
C ASP A 19 0.66 25.65 5.32
N ASN A 20 1.97 25.48 5.62
CA ASN A 20 2.52 25.43 7.00
C ASN A 20 1.97 24.32 7.93
N VAL A 21 1.15 23.41 7.41
CA VAL A 21 0.70 22.19 8.09
C VAL A 21 1.29 20.99 7.35
N ARG A 22 2.20 20.26 8.00
CA ARG A 22 2.82 19.06 7.41
C ARG A 22 1.80 17.93 7.35
N LYS A 23 1.14 17.79 6.20
CA LYS A 23 0.26 16.67 5.89
C LYS A 23 1.04 15.53 5.25
N LYS A 24 0.62 14.31 5.55
CA LYS A 24 1.23 13.10 5.03
C LYS A 24 0.15 12.24 4.42
N PHE A 25 0.50 11.57 3.34
CA PHE A 25 -0.46 10.78 2.57
C PHE A 25 0.12 9.39 2.32
N LEU A 26 -0.74 8.39 2.40
CA LEU A 26 -0.48 7.02 1.99
C LEU A 26 -1.18 6.79 0.65
N GLY A 27 -0.41 6.68 -0.43
CA GLY A 27 -0.92 6.19 -1.70
C GLY A 27 -0.72 4.69 -1.81
N CYS A 28 -1.76 3.91 -2.13
CA CYS A 28 -1.59 2.51 -2.55
C CYS A 28 -1.98 2.37 -4.02
N ASN A 29 -1.08 1.79 -4.80
CA ASN A 29 -1.31 1.45 -6.20
C ASN A 29 -1.34 -0.07 -6.36
N ARG A 30 -2.26 -0.58 -7.17
CA ARG A 30 -2.33 -1.98 -7.58
C ARG A 30 -1.71 -2.12 -8.97
N THR A 31 -0.66 -2.94 -9.07
CA THR A 31 -0.11 -3.36 -10.37
C THR A 31 -0.45 -4.81 -10.66
N PHE A 32 -0.85 -5.07 -11.90
CA PHE A 32 -1.08 -6.42 -12.41
C PHE A 32 -0.58 -6.56 -13.87
N PRO A 33 -0.15 -7.76 -14.28
CA PRO A 33 0.20 -8.02 -15.67
C PRO A 33 -1.07 -8.06 -16.54
N GLU A 34 -1.01 -7.41 -17.70
CA GLU A 34 -2.03 -7.47 -18.73
C GLU A 34 -1.35 -7.66 -20.09
N ASN A 35 -1.57 -8.83 -20.69
CA ASN A 35 -0.84 -9.28 -21.89
C ASN A 35 0.69 -9.31 -21.66
N ILE A 36 1.42 -8.41 -22.31
CA ILE A 36 2.89 -8.30 -22.26
C ILE A 36 3.36 -7.07 -21.47
N SER A 37 2.46 -6.33 -20.82
CA SER A 37 2.78 -5.13 -20.05
C SER A 37 2.26 -5.19 -18.62
N LEU A 38 2.89 -4.44 -17.73
CA LEU A 38 2.39 -4.21 -16.38
C LEU A 38 1.51 -2.97 -16.40
N LYS A 39 0.28 -3.08 -15.88
CA LYS A 39 -0.59 -1.93 -15.65
C LYS A 39 -0.67 -1.63 -14.17
N SER A 40 -0.57 -0.34 -13.83
CA SER A 40 -0.68 0.16 -12.46
C SER A 40 -1.88 1.10 -12.33
N PHE A 41 -2.64 0.93 -11.26
CA PHE A 41 -3.82 1.71 -10.95
C PHE A 41 -3.70 2.25 -9.53
N CYS A 42 -3.90 3.55 -9.33
CA CYS A 42 -4.03 4.13 -8.01
C CYS A 42 -5.36 3.68 -7.40
N LEU A 43 -5.30 2.92 -6.30
CA LEU A 43 -6.49 2.53 -5.55
C LEU A 43 -6.97 3.70 -4.72
N THR A 44 -6.08 4.28 -3.91
CA THR A 44 -6.45 5.39 -3.03
C THR A 44 -5.25 6.21 -2.60
N VAL A 45 -5.54 7.42 -2.13
CA VAL A 45 -4.61 8.32 -1.46
C VAL A 45 -5.29 8.79 -0.17
N THR A 46 -4.82 8.30 0.96
CA THR A 46 -5.40 8.58 2.28
C THR A 46 -4.49 9.52 3.08
N GLU A 47 -5.03 10.59 3.65
CA GLU A 47 -4.29 11.45 4.59
C GLU A 47 -4.03 10.71 5.90
N LEU A 48 -2.76 10.60 6.31
CA LEU A 48 -2.34 10.03 7.58
C LEU A 48 -2.45 11.10 8.66
N LYS A 49 -3.39 10.91 9.60
CA LYS A 49 -3.75 11.91 10.62
C LYS A 49 -3.02 11.71 11.95
N GLU A 50 -2.34 10.58 12.12
CA GLU A 50 -1.69 10.17 13.38
C GLU A 50 -0.16 10.13 13.27
N TRP A 51 0.50 9.81 14.39
CA TRP A 51 1.92 9.47 14.37
C TRP A 51 2.11 8.20 13.54
N HIS A 52 2.88 8.32 12.46
CA HIS A 52 3.19 7.31 11.43
C HIS A 52 3.97 6.09 11.95
N THR A 53 3.49 5.46 13.01
CA THR A 53 4.02 4.18 13.47
C THR A 53 3.75 3.11 12.42
N GLY A 54 4.58 2.07 12.38
CA GLY A 54 4.31 0.92 11.52
C GLY A 54 2.96 0.25 11.83
N GLN A 55 2.47 0.37 13.07
CA GLN A 55 1.15 -0.15 13.45
C GLN A 55 0.02 0.61 12.75
N TYR A 56 0.03 1.94 12.84
CA TYR A 56 -1.00 2.77 12.20
C TYR A 56 -1.04 2.57 10.68
N ILE A 57 0.13 2.52 10.03
CA ILE A 57 0.20 2.26 8.59
C ILE A 57 -0.32 0.86 8.24
N SER A 58 -0.07 -0.16 9.06
CA SER A 58 -0.61 -1.52 8.86
C SER A 58 -2.14 -1.50 8.85
N GLU A 59 -2.74 -0.83 9.84
CA GLU A 59 -4.20 -0.72 9.95
C GLU A 59 -4.79 0.04 8.74
N GLN A 60 -4.13 1.11 8.28
CA GLN A 60 -4.55 1.79 7.06
C GLN A 60 -4.44 0.88 5.82
N LEU A 61 -3.39 0.07 5.70
CA LEU A 61 -3.25 -0.88 4.60
C LEU A 61 -4.37 -1.94 4.64
N GLU A 62 -4.66 -2.51 5.81
CA GLU A 62 -5.75 -3.48 6.00
C GLU A 62 -7.12 -2.89 5.64
N ASN A 63 -7.39 -1.64 6.05
CA ASN A 63 -8.61 -0.93 5.68
C ASN A 63 -8.71 -0.75 4.16
N ILE A 64 -7.61 -0.34 3.50
CA ILE A 64 -7.59 -0.18 2.04
C ILE A 64 -7.84 -1.52 1.33
N LEU A 65 -7.26 -2.62 1.81
CA LEU A 65 -7.50 -3.94 1.24
C LEU A 65 -8.97 -4.36 1.42
N SER A 66 -9.54 -4.09 2.59
CA SER A 66 -10.95 -4.37 2.87
C SER A 66 -11.89 -3.54 1.99
N ASP A 67 -11.65 -2.23 1.86
CA ASP A 67 -12.46 -1.30 1.07
C ASP A 67 -12.52 -1.70 -0.42
N TRP A 68 -11.42 -2.27 -0.93
CA TRP A 68 -11.29 -2.72 -2.31
C TRP A 68 -11.57 -4.22 -2.49
N GLU A 69 -12.01 -4.92 -1.43
CA GLU A 69 -12.27 -6.36 -1.40
C GLU A 69 -11.07 -7.19 -1.90
N ILE A 70 -9.85 -6.73 -1.63
CA ILE A 70 -8.61 -7.37 -2.05
C ILE A 70 -8.23 -8.39 -0.98
N ASN A 71 -8.35 -9.67 -1.32
CA ASN A 71 -7.84 -10.74 -0.47
C ASN A 71 -6.30 -10.67 -0.41
N GLN A 72 -5.78 -10.52 0.82
CA GLN A 72 -4.36 -10.47 1.12
C GLN A 72 -3.57 -11.67 0.59
N GLU A 73 -4.15 -12.87 0.57
CA GLU A 73 -3.52 -14.09 0.05
C GLU A 73 -3.26 -14.04 -1.47
N LYS A 74 -3.91 -13.13 -2.19
CA LYS A 74 -3.71 -12.91 -3.64
C LYS A 74 -2.61 -11.89 -3.93
N ILE A 75 -2.11 -11.20 -2.92
CA ILE A 75 -0.97 -10.28 -3.02
C ILE A 75 0.30 -11.11 -3.03
N VAL A 76 1.16 -10.85 -4.02
CA VAL A 76 2.37 -11.65 -4.23
C VAL A 76 3.64 -10.84 -3.98
N SER A 77 3.55 -9.52 -4.06
CA SER A 77 4.67 -8.64 -3.79
C SER A 77 4.15 -7.31 -3.27
N VAL A 78 4.90 -6.68 -2.39
CA VAL A 78 4.64 -5.32 -1.91
C VAL A 78 5.93 -4.56 -2.11
N VAL A 79 5.85 -3.45 -2.84
CA VAL A 79 7.01 -2.65 -3.19
C VAL A 79 6.88 -1.31 -2.47
N THR A 80 7.90 -0.93 -1.72
CA THR A 80 7.88 0.28 -0.89
C THR A 80 9.17 1.06 -1.06
N ASP A 81 9.17 2.31 -0.61
CA ASP A 81 10.35 3.18 -0.59
C ASP A 81 11.38 2.81 0.50
N ASN A 82 11.18 1.66 1.18
CA ASN A 82 12.00 1.18 2.28
C ASN A 82 12.03 2.08 3.53
N GLY A 83 11.04 2.98 3.71
CA GLY A 83 10.89 3.74 4.93
C GLY A 83 10.68 2.81 6.14
N ALA A 84 11.42 2.99 7.24
CA ALA A 84 11.42 2.06 8.38
C ALA A 84 10.01 1.75 8.94
N ASN A 85 9.14 2.77 9.02
CA ASN A 85 7.76 2.59 9.46
C ASN A 85 6.91 1.83 8.43
N VAL A 86 7.14 2.06 7.14
CA VAL A 86 6.46 1.36 6.04
C VAL A 86 6.88 -0.11 6.01
N VAL A 87 8.18 -0.39 6.12
CA VAL A 87 8.71 -1.76 6.20
C VAL A 87 8.14 -2.50 7.42
N SER A 88 8.07 -1.83 8.57
CA SER A 88 7.44 -2.38 9.77
C SER A 88 5.96 -2.70 9.53
N ALA A 89 5.23 -1.80 8.88
CA ALA A 89 3.82 -2.00 8.52
C ALA A 89 3.62 -3.17 7.56
N VAL A 90 4.39 -3.23 6.47
CA VAL A 90 4.32 -4.33 5.50
C VAL A 90 4.59 -5.67 6.17
N ASN A 91 5.60 -5.76 7.03
CA ASN A 91 5.89 -6.98 7.78
C ASN A 91 4.75 -7.39 8.73
N LYS A 92 4.02 -6.42 9.29
CA LYS A 92 2.87 -6.65 10.16
C LYS A 92 1.65 -7.12 9.37
N THR A 93 1.35 -6.45 8.26
CA THR A 93 0.19 -6.77 7.41
C THR A 93 0.41 -8.09 6.69
N PHE A 94 1.50 -8.23 5.93
CA PHE A 94 1.72 -9.33 4.98
C PHE A 94 2.62 -10.46 5.50
N GLY A 95 3.23 -10.28 6.66
CA GLY A 95 4.24 -11.19 7.21
C GLY A 95 5.66 -10.88 6.71
N LYS A 96 6.66 -11.54 7.31
CA LYS A 96 8.06 -11.44 6.87
C LYS A 96 8.30 -12.42 5.70
N HIS A 97 8.90 -11.92 4.63
CA HIS A 97 9.44 -12.73 3.53
C HIS A 97 10.97 -12.79 3.60
#